data_AF-A0A2N6BUN3-F1
#
_entry.id   AF-A0A2N6BUN3-F1
#
_cell.length_a   1.000
_cell.length_b   1.000
_cell.length_c   1.000
_cell.angle_alpha   90.00
_cell.angle_beta   90.00
_cell.angle_gamma   90.00
#
_symmetry.space_group_name_H-M   'P 1'
#
loop_
_entity.id
_entity.type
_entity.pdbx_description
1 polymer ?
#
loop_
_entity_poly.entity_id
_entity_poly.type
_entity_poly.pdbx_seq_one_letter_code
_entity_poly.pdbx_strand_id
1 'polypeptide(L)'
;MSLPLGHAALGLTAYDLTSNADEVSVFRQWKVLAVVVMLSNLPDIDVIFGLLYSGNGELFHRGPTHSLLFACFIGVLYAICSRIWRSLPPISFFQSFLLIGSHLFADYIFTDGPLSLFWPFELSMSAGFESWGDIVHSIIFEATNDIAVIMSCATVVIMRRVFRLDQVFSLRPVFVRKTNAKK
;
A
#
# COMPACT_ATOMS: atom_id res chain seq x y z
N MET A 1 13.46 -4.55 -9.25
CA MET A 1 13.82 -3.38 -8.41
C MET A 1 12.84 -3.30 -7.27
N SER A 2 13.31 -3.49 -6.04
CA SER A 2 12.53 -3.20 -4.84
C SER A 2 12.49 -1.67 -4.69
N LEU A 3 11.30 -1.09 -4.82
CA LEU A 3 11.04 0.35 -4.68
C LEU A 3 10.30 0.63 -3.36
N PRO A 4 10.78 0.16 -2.19
CA PRO A 4 9.97 0.11 -0.97
C PRO A 4 9.56 1.50 -0.49
N LEU A 5 10.38 2.52 -0.74
CA LEU A 5 10.06 3.90 -0.40
C LEU A 5 9.05 4.49 -1.39
N GLY A 6 9.16 4.16 -2.68
CA GLY A 6 8.16 4.52 -3.70
C GLY A 6 6.80 3.91 -3.39
N HIS A 7 6.76 2.62 -3.06
CA HIS A 7 5.54 1.91 -2.66
C HIS A 7 4.92 2.49 -1.37
N ALA A 8 5.75 2.82 -0.38
CA ALA A 8 5.30 3.52 0.82
C ALA A 8 4.67 4.89 0.50
N ALA A 9 5.28 5.67 -0.40
CA ALA A 9 4.75 6.98 -0.81
C ALA A 9 3.43 6.86 -1.58
N LEU A 10 3.30 5.86 -2.46
CA LEU A 10 2.05 5.56 -3.16
C LEU A 10 0.95 5.11 -2.20
N GLY A 11 1.26 4.22 -1.25
CA GLY A 11 0.34 3.80 -0.20
C GLY A 11 -0.13 4.97 0.66
N LEU A 12 0.78 5.86 1.06
CA LEU A 12 0.44 7.08 1.79
C LEU A 12 -0.48 8.01 0.99
N THR A 13 -0.22 8.14 -0.31
CA THR A 13 -1.07 8.95 -1.20
C THR A 13 -2.45 8.33 -1.37
N ALA A 14 -2.54 7.02 -1.58
CA ALA A 14 -3.80 6.30 -1.67
C ALA A 14 -4.62 6.40 -0.37
N TYR A 15 -3.94 6.30 0.78
CA TYR A 15 -4.59 6.50 2.08
C TYR A 15 -5.07 7.93 2.27
N ASP A 16 -4.25 8.93 1.94
CA ASP A 16 -4.65 10.34 1.98
C ASP A 16 -5.92 10.49 1.12
N LEU A 17 -5.88 10.15 -0.17
CA LEU A 17 -7.00 10.30 -1.11
C LEU A 17 -8.32 9.63 -0.67
N THR A 18 -8.24 8.55 0.09
CA THR A 18 -9.42 7.81 0.58
C THR A 18 -9.86 8.20 1.99
N SER A 19 -9.01 8.90 2.74
CA SER A 19 -9.35 9.49 4.03
C SER A 19 -9.80 10.94 3.85
N ASN A 20 -10.66 11.42 4.75
CA ASN A 20 -11.11 12.81 4.68
C ASN A 20 -9.93 13.72 5.03
N ALA A 21 -9.60 14.69 4.17
CA ALA A 21 -8.45 15.58 4.34
C ALA A 21 -8.51 16.45 5.62
N ASP A 22 -9.67 16.56 6.25
CA ASP A 22 -9.89 17.31 7.48
C ASP A 22 -9.51 16.52 8.76
N GLU A 23 -9.25 15.21 8.65
CA GLU A 23 -8.71 14.44 9.77
C GLU A 23 -7.21 14.69 9.95
N VAL A 24 -6.78 14.72 11.22
CA VAL A 24 -5.42 15.02 11.67
C VAL A 24 -4.37 14.31 10.79
N SER A 25 -3.42 15.08 10.24
CA SER A 25 -2.31 14.62 9.39
C SER A 25 -1.78 13.23 9.75
N VAL A 26 -1.69 12.34 8.77
CA VAL A 26 -1.18 10.96 8.89
C VAL A 26 0.18 10.91 9.61
N PHE A 27 1.04 11.90 9.36
CA PHE A 27 2.36 12.01 9.99
C PHE A 27 2.31 12.27 11.51
N ARG A 28 1.17 12.77 12.01
CA ARG A 28 0.95 12.94 13.45
C ARG A 28 0.40 11.67 14.10
N GLN A 29 -0.09 10.73 13.29
CA GLN A 29 -0.62 9.43 13.72
C GLN A 29 0.36 8.32 13.35
N TRP A 30 1.48 8.23 14.08
CA TRP A 30 2.56 7.29 13.76
C TRP A 30 2.09 5.83 13.57
N LYS A 31 1.03 5.41 14.27
CA LYS A 31 0.44 4.06 14.09
C LYS A 31 -0.21 3.89 12.72
N VAL A 32 -0.93 4.91 12.23
CA VAL A 32 -1.53 4.90 10.88
C VAL A 32 -0.40 4.87 9.85
N LEU A 33 0.59 5.75 10.01
CA LEU A 33 1.77 5.77 9.15
C LEU A 33 2.45 4.40 9.08
N ALA A 34 2.71 3.78 10.24
CA ALA A 34 3.34 2.46 10.31
C ALA A 34 2.51 1.38 9.61
N VAL A 35 1.19 1.35 9.82
CA VAL A 35 0.32 0.37 9.15
C VAL A 35 0.24 0.62 7.65
N VAL A 36 0.14 1.87 7.22
CA VAL A 36 0.09 2.22 5.79
C VAL A 36 1.36 1.76 5.08
N VAL A 37 2.53 2.09 5.64
CA VAL A 37 3.84 1.65 5.11
C VAL A 37 3.96 0.13 5.11
N MET A 38 3.48 -0.54 6.17
CA MET A 38 3.52 -2.00 6.27
C MET A 38 2.62 -2.66 5.22
N LEU A 39 1.37 -2.24 5.10
CA LEU A 39 0.42 -2.81 4.14
C LEU A 39 0.81 -2.51 2.70
N SER A 40 1.35 -1.32 2.42
CA SER A 40 1.80 -0.95 1.08
C SER A 40 3.03 -1.71 0.62
N ASN A 41 3.85 -2.26 1.53
CA ASN A 41 5.04 -3.05 1.18
C ASN A 41 4.86 -4.55 1.44
N LEU A 42 3.70 -4.96 1.97
CA LEU A 42 3.46 -6.35 2.33
C LEU A 42 3.61 -7.34 1.16
N PRO A 43 3.29 -6.99 -0.11
CA PRO A 43 3.52 -7.90 -1.23
C PRO A 43 4.96 -8.40 -1.32
N ASP A 44 5.96 -7.55 -1.07
CA ASP A 44 7.39 -7.89 -1.15
C ASP A 44 7.88 -8.81 -0.03
N ILE A 45 7.01 -9.28 0.87
CA ILE A 45 7.39 -10.28 1.88
C ILE A 45 7.80 -11.63 1.25
N ASP A 46 7.36 -11.89 0.01
CA ASP A 46 7.77 -13.05 -0.79
C ASP A 46 9.29 -13.09 -1.07
N VAL A 47 9.94 -11.92 -1.14
CA VAL A 47 11.40 -11.80 -1.27
C VAL A 47 12.11 -12.45 -0.07
N ILE A 48 11.60 -12.22 1.14
CA ILE A 48 12.16 -12.83 2.36
C ILE A 48 11.97 -14.35 2.31
N PHE A 49 10.82 -14.83 1.84
CA PHE A 49 10.60 -16.27 1.68
C PHE A 49 11.54 -16.90 0.65
N GLY A 50 11.82 -16.21 -0.46
CA GLY A 50 12.78 -16.66 -1.47
C GLY A 50 14.20 -16.78 -0.88
N LEU A 51 14.63 -15.74 -0.16
CA LEU A 51 15.93 -15.69 0.52
C LEU A 51 16.10 -16.79 1.57
N LEU A 52 15.08 -17.01 2.41
CA LEU A 52 15.14 -18.04 3.46
C LEU A 52 15.12 -19.45 2.87
N TYR A 53 14.39 -19.66 1.78
CA TYR A 53 14.24 -20.98 1.17
C TYR A 53 15.44 -21.38 0.30
N SER A 54 15.98 -20.44 -0.48
CA SER A 54 16.97 -20.73 -1.54
C SER A 54 18.18 -19.80 -1.56
N GLY A 55 18.23 -18.79 -0.70
CA GLY A 55 19.22 -17.72 -0.77
C GLY A 55 18.98 -16.72 -1.92
N ASN A 56 17.87 -16.88 -2.67
CA ASN A 56 17.50 -16.03 -3.80
C ASN A 56 16.18 -15.29 -3.53
N GLY A 57 16.23 -13.98 -3.37
CA GLY A 57 15.06 -13.13 -3.15
C GLY A 57 14.15 -12.98 -4.37
N GLU A 58 14.64 -13.20 -5.58
CA GLU A 58 13.82 -13.11 -6.79
C GLU A 58 12.94 -14.34 -7.05
N LEU A 59 13.22 -15.47 -6.37
CA LEU A 59 12.57 -16.75 -6.67
C LEU A 59 11.04 -16.69 -6.63
N PHE A 60 10.48 -16.04 -5.61
CA PHE A 60 9.03 -15.90 -5.43
C PHE A 60 8.52 -14.49 -5.66
N HIS A 61 9.41 -13.53 -5.87
CA HIS A 61 9.08 -12.12 -6.06
C HIS A 61 8.09 -11.97 -7.23
N ARG A 62 6.99 -11.24 -7.01
CA ARG A 62 5.89 -11.03 -7.99
C ARG A 62 5.02 -12.26 -8.23
N GLY A 63 5.17 -13.23 -7.34
CA GLY A 63 4.39 -14.45 -7.28
C GLY A 63 3.09 -14.26 -6.48
N PRO A 64 2.74 -15.19 -5.58
CA PRO A 64 1.43 -15.24 -4.92
C PRO A 64 1.01 -13.97 -4.14
N THR A 65 1.97 -13.28 -3.52
CA THR A 65 1.70 -12.07 -2.71
C THR A 65 1.36 -10.84 -3.56
N HIS A 66 1.71 -10.86 -4.84
CA HIS A 66 1.40 -9.81 -5.82
C HIS A 66 0.08 -10.07 -6.56
N SER A 67 -0.89 -10.70 -5.88
CA SER A 67 -2.18 -11.07 -6.45
C SER A 67 -3.33 -10.28 -5.84
N LEU A 68 -4.40 -10.10 -6.62
CA LEU A 68 -5.63 -9.48 -6.13
C LEU A 68 -6.28 -10.31 -5.02
N LEU A 69 -6.13 -11.63 -5.09
CA LEU A 69 -6.61 -12.53 -4.04
C LEU A 69 -5.89 -12.28 -2.72
N PHE A 70 -4.56 -12.11 -2.76
CA PHE A 70 -3.78 -11.76 -1.57
C PHE A 70 -4.19 -10.39 -1.01
N ALA A 71 -4.35 -9.37 -1.86
CA ALA A 71 -4.81 -8.04 -1.45
C ALA A 71 -6.18 -8.10 -0.76
N CYS A 72 -7.14 -8.87 -1.32
CA CYS A 72 -8.44 -9.08 -0.72
C CYS A 72 -8.35 -9.81 0.63
N PHE A 73 -7.59 -10.90 0.69
CA PHE A 73 -7.43 -11.70 1.90
C PHE A 73 -6.84 -10.89 3.06
N ILE A 74 -5.72 -10.19 2.82
CA ILE A 74 -5.09 -9.35 3.84
C ILE A 74 -5.99 -8.16 4.18
N GLY A 75 -6.66 -7.55 3.21
CA GLY A 75 -7.60 -6.47 3.48
C GLY A 75 -8.72 -6.89 4.43
N VAL A 76 -9.29 -8.08 4.23
CA VAL A 76 -10.32 -8.64 5.12
C VAL A 76 -9.72 -8.93 6.50
N LEU A 77 -8.57 -9.59 6.52
CA LEU A 77 -7.87 -9.94 7.75
C LEU A 77 -7.59 -8.68 8.60
N TYR A 78 -6.98 -7.66 8.02
CA TYR A 78 -6.69 -6.40 8.71
C TYR A 78 -7.97 -5.75 9.22
N ALA A 79 -9.03 -5.69 8.41
CA ALA A 79 -10.31 -5.09 8.81
C ALA A 79 -10.98 -5.81 9.99
N ILE A 80 -10.80 -7.13 10.11
CA ILE A 80 -11.26 -7.91 11.27
C ILE A 80 -10.35 -7.63 12.47
N CYS A 81 -9.03 -7.71 12.29
CA CYS A 81 -8.04 -7.48 13.32
C CYS A 81 -8.15 -6.09 13.95
N SER A 82 -8.39 -5.04 13.16
CA SER A 82 -8.55 -3.66 13.64
C SER A 82 -9.82 -3.45 14.48
N ARG A 83 -10.85 -4.29 14.29
CA ARG A 83 -12.06 -4.30 15.13
C ARG A 83 -11.84 -5.03 16.46
N ILE A 84 -11.03 -6.08 16.46
CA ILE A 84 -10.73 -6.90 17.64
C ILE A 84 -9.70 -6.18 18.53
N TRP A 85 -8.61 -5.70 17.94
CA TRP A 85 -7.51 -5.06 18.65
C TRP A 85 -7.60 -3.55 18.56
N ARG A 86 -8.08 -2.92 19.64
CA ARG A 86 -8.18 -1.46 19.78
C ARG A 86 -6.85 -0.70 19.65
N SER A 87 -5.72 -1.40 19.71
CA SER A 87 -4.39 -0.82 19.51
C SER A 87 -4.10 -0.48 18.04
N LEU A 88 -4.77 -1.17 17.10
CA LEU A 88 -4.61 -1.00 15.66
C LEU A 88 -5.49 0.17 15.15
N PRO A 89 -5.00 0.97 14.19
CA PRO A 89 -5.81 1.96 13.51
C PRO A 89 -7.01 1.33 12.78
N PRO A 90 -8.20 1.98 12.80
CA PRO A 90 -9.42 1.47 12.18
C PRO A 90 -9.43 1.71 10.66
N ILE A 91 -8.45 1.13 9.95
CA ILE A 91 -8.41 1.15 8.49
C ILE A 91 -9.41 0.12 7.96
N SER A 92 -10.26 0.56 7.03
CA SER A 92 -11.29 -0.28 6.43
C SER A 92 -10.71 -1.35 5.49
N PHE A 93 -11.53 -2.35 5.15
CA PHE A 93 -11.21 -3.32 4.10
C PHE A 93 -10.80 -2.62 2.80
N PHE A 94 -11.62 -1.65 2.34
CA PHE A 94 -11.39 -0.97 1.06
C PHE A 94 -10.07 -0.18 1.07
N GLN A 95 -9.77 0.53 2.16
CA GLN A 95 -8.48 1.22 2.29
C GLN A 95 -7.32 0.23 2.32
N SER A 96 -7.42 -0.86 3.07
CA SER A 96 -6.36 -1.89 3.14
C SER A 96 -6.13 -2.55 1.78
N PHE A 97 -7.21 -2.85 1.04
CA PHE A 97 -7.15 -3.35 -0.33
C PHE A 97 -6.48 -2.36 -1.26
N LEU A 98 -6.80 -1.05 -1.19
CA LEU A 98 -6.16 -0.03 -2.00
C LEU A 98 -4.69 0.20 -1.63
N LEU A 99 -4.32 0.07 -0.36
CA LEU A 99 -2.92 0.16 0.08
C LEU A 99 -2.08 -0.92 -0.59
N ILE A 100 -2.53 -2.18 -0.50
CA ILE A 100 -1.85 -3.30 -1.16
C ILE A 100 -1.95 -3.16 -2.68
N GLY A 101 -3.12 -2.81 -3.20
CA GLY A 101 -3.35 -2.62 -4.63
C GLY A 101 -2.51 -1.50 -5.24
N SER A 102 -2.13 -0.47 -4.46
CA SER A 102 -1.23 0.59 -4.92
C SER A 102 0.17 0.06 -5.22
N HIS A 103 0.62 -0.98 -4.50
CA HIS A 103 1.86 -1.70 -4.77
C HIS A 103 1.77 -2.46 -6.09
N LEU A 104 0.72 -3.29 -6.25
CA LEU A 104 0.49 -4.05 -7.49
C LEU A 104 0.40 -3.12 -8.71
N PHE A 105 -0.27 -1.97 -8.56
CA PHE A 105 -0.37 -0.97 -9.60
C PHE A 105 0.99 -0.35 -9.94
N ALA A 106 1.80 -0.03 -8.91
CA ALA A 106 3.14 0.50 -9.11
C ALA A 106 4.02 -0.47 -9.89
N ASP A 107 4.06 -1.74 -9.48
CA ASP A 107 4.83 -2.76 -10.18
C ASP A 107 4.36 -2.94 -11.61
N TYR A 108 3.04 -2.91 -11.86
CA TYR A 108 2.50 -3.07 -13.20
C TYR A 108 2.90 -1.93 -14.15
N ILE A 109 3.03 -0.71 -13.62
CA ILE A 109 3.33 0.49 -14.43
C ILE A 109 4.83 0.76 -14.54
N PHE A 110 5.57 0.57 -13.46
CA PHE A 110 6.96 1.04 -13.35
C PHE A 110 7.99 -0.06 -13.51
N THR A 111 7.58 -1.31 -13.74
CA THR A 111 8.53 -2.43 -13.81
C THR A 111 8.23 -3.35 -14.98
N ASP A 112 9.28 -3.81 -15.66
CA ASP A 112 9.17 -4.56 -16.92
C ASP A 112 8.96 -6.08 -16.75
N GLY A 113 8.47 -6.53 -15.58
CA GLY A 113 8.36 -7.95 -15.23
C GLY A 113 6.91 -8.44 -15.08
N PRO A 114 6.62 -9.71 -15.39
CA PRO A 114 5.28 -10.27 -15.26
C PRO A 114 4.84 -10.35 -13.79
N LEU A 115 3.57 -10.02 -13.54
CA LEU A 115 2.93 -10.02 -12.22
C LEU A 115 1.87 -11.11 -12.16
N SER A 116 1.87 -11.88 -11.08
CA SER A 116 0.86 -12.94 -10.86
C SER A 116 -0.47 -12.39 -10.32
N LEU A 117 -1.08 -11.44 -11.04
CA LEU A 117 -2.27 -10.71 -10.58
C LEU A 117 -3.44 -11.64 -10.24
N PHE A 118 -3.62 -12.71 -11.03
CA PHE A 118 -4.69 -13.70 -10.87
C PHE A 118 -4.22 -15.04 -10.28
N TRP A 119 -3.12 -15.06 -9.51
CA TRP A 119 -2.76 -16.25 -8.74
C TRP A 119 -3.98 -16.77 -7.93
N PRO A 120 -4.29 -18.09 -7.95
CA PRO A 120 -3.46 -19.22 -8.36
C PRO A 120 -3.59 -19.67 -9.82
N PHE A 121 -4.29 -18.92 -10.68
CA PHE A 121 -4.48 -19.29 -12.10
C PHE A 121 -3.27 -18.96 -12.97
N GLU A 122 -2.42 -18.04 -12.51
CA GLU A 122 -1.19 -17.59 -13.15
C GLU A 122 -0.05 -17.64 -12.14
N LEU A 123 1.15 -18.00 -12.61
CA LEU A 123 2.36 -17.97 -11.81
C LEU A 123 3.50 -17.40 -12.64
N SER A 124 3.93 -16.20 -12.26
CA SER A 124 5.11 -15.53 -12.78
C SER A 124 6.27 -15.84 -11.85
N MET A 125 7.33 -16.45 -12.38
CA MET A 125 8.58 -16.69 -11.65
C MET A 125 9.68 -15.87 -12.32
N SER A 126 10.44 -15.10 -11.54
CA SER A 126 11.63 -14.44 -12.05
C SER A 126 12.76 -15.48 -12.18
N ALA A 127 13.48 -15.43 -13.29
CA ALA A 127 14.70 -16.22 -13.49
C ALA A 127 15.96 -15.55 -12.90
N GLY A 128 15.80 -14.37 -12.31
CA GLY A 128 16.88 -13.61 -11.73
C GLY A 128 17.39 -14.17 -10.39
N PHE A 129 18.46 -13.57 -9.89
CA PHE A 129 19.06 -13.91 -8.62
C PHE A 129 19.45 -12.66 -7.84
N GLU A 130 18.83 -12.47 -6.66
CA GLU A 130 19.19 -11.43 -5.71
C GLU A 130 19.57 -12.05 -4.36
N SER A 131 20.80 -11.82 -3.92
CA SER A 131 21.27 -12.25 -2.60
C SER A 131 20.84 -11.28 -1.50
N TRP A 132 21.06 -11.67 -0.23
CA TRP A 132 20.87 -10.77 0.92
C TRP A 132 21.64 -9.45 0.77
N GLY A 133 22.86 -9.50 0.22
CA GLY A 133 23.68 -8.30 0.03
C GLY A 133 23.10 -7.36 -1.02
N ASP A 134 22.60 -7.93 -2.12
CA ASP A 134 22.04 -7.16 -3.24
C ASP A 134 20.77 -6.42 -2.82
N ILE A 135 19.89 -7.08 -2.05
CA ILE A 135 18.66 -6.48 -1.53
C ILE A 135 18.94 -5.37 -0.52
N VAL A 136 19.90 -5.58 0.39
CA VAL A 136 20.28 -4.52 1.34
C VAL A 136 20.89 -3.33 0.60
N HIS A 137 21.72 -3.61 -0.41
CA HIS A 137 22.31 -2.57 -1.24
C HIS A 137 21.25 -1.79 -2.01
N SER A 138 20.27 -2.45 -2.62
CA SER A 138 19.20 -1.77 -3.37
C SER A 138 18.35 -0.87 -2.47
N ILE A 139 17.98 -1.35 -1.28
CA ILE A 139 17.20 -0.57 -0.31
C ILE A 139 17.94 0.70 0.12
N ILE A 140 19.26 0.64 0.31
CA ILE A 140 20.05 1.76 0.84
C ILE A 140 20.47 2.73 -0.28
N PHE A 141 20.94 2.21 -1.41
CA PHE A 141 21.63 3.01 -2.44
C PHE A 141 20.80 3.24 -3.70
N GLU A 142 19.84 2.35 -4.00
CA GLU A 142 18.96 2.48 -5.17
C GLU A 142 17.63 3.16 -4.85
N ALA A 143 17.41 3.58 -3.61
CA ALA A 143 16.30 4.45 -3.20
C ALA A 143 16.22 5.77 -4.00
N THR A 144 17.30 6.16 -4.68
CA THR A 144 17.28 7.32 -5.59
C THR A 144 16.35 7.12 -6.80
N ASN A 145 16.09 5.88 -7.20
CA ASN A 145 15.13 5.54 -8.25
C ASN A 145 13.68 5.85 -7.82
N ASP A 146 13.41 5.90 -6.51
CA ASP A 146 12.08 6.23 -5.97
C ASP A 146 11.75 7.73 -6.02
N ILE A 147 12.75 8.60 -6.25
CA ILE A 147 12.58 10.06 -6.12
C ILE A 147 11.45 10.56 -7.03
N ALA A 148 11.37 10.09 -8.28
CA ALA A 148 10.34 10.53 -9.21
C ALA A 148 8.92 10.17 -8.73
N VAL A 149 8.74 8.95 -8.22
CA VAL A 149 7.46 8.47 -7.66
C VAL A 149 7.09 9.26 -6.40
N ILE A 150 8.05 9.44 -5.49
CA ILE A 150 7.86 10.20 -4.24
C ILE A 150 7.47 11.65 -4.55
N MET A 151 8.17 12.31 -5.48
CA MET A 151 7.88 13.70 -5.86
C MET A 151 6.50 13.83 -6.52
N SER A 152 6.10 12.85 -7.33
CA SER A 152 4.76 12.81 -7.94
C SER A 152 3.67 12.66 -6.87
N CYS A 153 3.86 11.73 -5.93
CA CYS A 153 2.98 11.54 -4.77
C CYS A 153 2.84 12.82 -3.93
N ALA A 154 3.97 13.46 -3.60
CA ALA A 154 3.98 14.71 -2.85
C ALA A 154 3.21 15.82 -3.58
N THR A 155 3.38 15.92 -4.90
CA THR A 155 2.64 16.88 -5.73
C THR A 155 1.13 16.66 -5.65
N VAL A 156 0.67 15.42 -5.77
CA VAL A 156 -0.76 15.07 -5.67
C VAL A 156 -1.33 15.45 -4.30
N VAL A 157 -0.63 15.11 -3.21
CA VAL A 157 -1.07 15.45 -1.85
C VAL A 157 -1.12 16.98 -1.64
N ILE A 158 -0.10 17.71 -2.11
CA ILE A 158 -0.08 19.17 -2.03
C ILE A 158 -1.23 19.77 -2.85
N MET A 159 -1.44 19.34 -4.09
CA MET A 159 -2.54 19.81 -4.93
C MET A 159 -3.88 19.59 -4.26
N ARG A 160 -4.13 18.40 -3.71
CA ARG A 160 -5.39 18.11 -3.01
C ARG A 160 -5.63 19.07 -1.83
N ARG A 161 -4.59 19.34 -1.03
CA ARG A 161 -4.67 20.25 0.13
C ARG A 161 -4.89 21.71 -0.28
N VAL A 162 -4.22 22.16 -1.34
CA VAL A 162 -4.32 23.53 -1.84
C VAL A 162 -5.69 23.78 -2.46
N PHE A 163 -6.14 22.87 -3.33
CA PHE A 163 -7.39 23.06 -4.09
C PHE A 163 -8.64 22.62 -3.33
N ARG A 164 -8.50 22.06 -2.11
CA ARG A 164 -9.60 21.45 -1.35
C ARG A 164 -10.56 20.70 -2.28
N LEU A 165 -10.05 19.82 -3.14
CA LEU A 165 -10.86 19.15 -4.18
C LEU A 165 -12.08 18.43 -3.58
N ASP A 166 -11.98 18.04 -2.32
CA ASP A 166 -13.03 17.48 -1.47
C ASP A 166 -14.26 18.41 -1.31
N GLN A 167 -14.08 19.74 -1.41
CA GLN A 167 -15.16 20.75 -1.39
C GLN A 167 -15.81 20.95 -2.77
N VAL A 168 -15.06 20.71 -3.86
CA VAL A 168 -15.52 20.95 -5.24
C VAL A 168 -16.36 19.80 -5.78
N PHE A 169 -16.04 18.56 -5.41
CA PHE A 169 -16.74 17.35 -5.86
C PHE A 169 -17.67 16.73 -4.81
N SER A 170 -18.10 17.51 -3.81
CA SER A 170 -19.08 17.07 -2.81
C SER A 170 -20.47 16.88 -3.44
N LEU A 171 -20.69 15.71 -4.02
CA LEU A 171 -22.00 15.08 -4.08
C LEU A 171 -22.06 14.08 -2.92
N ARG A 172 -22.33 14.57 -1.70
CA ARG A 172 -22.82 13.68 -0.64
C ARG A 172 -24.24 14.07 -0.24
N PRO A 173 -25.18 13.11 -0.21
CA PRO A 173 -26.46 13.32 0.42
C PRO A 173 -26.22 13.50 1.92
N VAL A 174 -26.75 14.58 2.47
CA VAL A 174 -26.76 14.87 3.90
C VAL A 174 -27.58 13.78 4.59
N PHE A 175 -26.92 12.76 5.14
CA PHE A 175 -27.60 11.86 6.07
C PHE A 175 -27.74 12.59 7.41
N VAL A 176 -28.81 13.38 7.52
CA VAL A 176 -29.23 14.02 8.77
C VAL A 176 -29.48 12.91 9.78
N ARG A 177 -28.55 12.75 10.72
CA ARG A 177 -28.74 11.94 11.92
C ARG A 177 -29.81 12.65 12.76
N LYS A 178 -31.09 12.27 12.57
CA LYS A 178 -32.18 12.73 13.44
C LYS A 178 -31.84 12.35 14.88
N THR A 179 -31.60 13.37 15.68
CA THR A 179 -31.62 13.32 17.13
C THR A 179 -32.97 12.78 17.59
N ASN A 180 -33.00 11.60 18.19
CA ASN A 180 -34.14 11.20 19.02
C ASN A 180 -33.82 11.56 20.47
N ALA A 181 -34.17 12.80 20.82
CA ALA A 181 -34.53 13.16 22.17
C ALA A 181 -36.00 12.80 22.37
N LYS A 182 -36.29 11.79 23.21
CA LYS A 182 -37.56 11.59 23.93
C LYS A 182 -37.18 10.87 25.23
N LYS A 183 -37.16 11.63 26.33
CA LYS A 183 -38.21 11.75 27.35
C LYS A 183 -38.16 10.59 28.33
#